data_AF-A0A950YME8-F1
#
_entry.id   AF-A0A950YME8-F1
#
_cell.length_a   1.000
_cell.length_b   1.000
_cell.length_c   1.000
_cell.angle_alpha   90.00
_cell.angle_beta   90.00
_cell.angle_gamma   90.00
#
_symmetry.space_group_name_H-M   'P 1'
#
loop_
_entity.id
_entity.type
_entity.pdbx_description
1 polymer ?
#
loop_
_entity_poly.entity_id
_entity_poly.type
_entity_poly.pdbx_seq_one_letter_code
_entity_poly.pdbx_strand_id
1 'polypeptide(L)'
;GELSELRERAEHRLGQLQQAGQHNAQLYLADDDDGVGGAGAFFLLLDEPEVYGLPPDPVDTRRDLKEIWAAAGVAAAALGATLLATVFGGGR
;
A
#
# COMPACT_ATOMS: atom_id res chain seq x y z
N GLY A 1 18.79 -15.17 -6.25
CA GLY A 1 19.50 -13.89 -6.20
C GLY A 1 18.81 -13.03 -5.18
N GLU A 2 19.55 -12.10 -4.61
CA GLU A 2 18.97 -11.05 -3.78
C GLU A 2 17.94 -10.24 -4.59
N LEU A 3 16.95 -9.63 -3.91
CA LEU A 3 15.87 -8.88 -4.57
C LEU A 3 16.41 -7.80 -5.52
N SER A 4 17.52 -7.16 -5.16
CA SER A 4 18.23 -6.18 -5.99
C SER A 4 18.74 -6.75 -7.31
N GLU A 5 19.35 -7.95 -7.29
CA GLU A 5 19.84 -8.63 -8.49
C GLU A 5 18.68 -9.09 -9.40
N LEU A 6 17.55 -9.45 -8.79
CA LEU A 6 16.33 -9.76 -9.53
C LEU A 6 15.80 -8.51 -10.23
N ARG A 7 15.75 -7.38 -9.50
CA ARG A 7 15.29 -6.08 -10.01
C ARG A 7 16.13 -5.59 -11.18
N GLU A 8 17.46 -5.61 -11.03
CA GLU A 8 18.39 -5.18 -12.10
C GLU A 8 18.21 -6.01 -13.39
N ARG A 9 18.07 -7.34 -13.28
CA ARG A 9 17.80 -8.20 -14.44
C ARG A 9 16.44 -7.92 -15.08
N ALA A 10 15.44 -7.60 -14.27
CA ALA A 10 14.11 -7.30 -14.75
C ALA A 10 14.05 -5.95 -15.47
N GLU A 11 14.76 -4.94 -14.98
CA GLU A 11 14.93 -3.64 -15.65
C GLU A 11 15.63 -3.80 -17.00
N HIS A 12 16.70 -4.59 -17.06
CA HIS A 12 17.35 -4.89 -18.33
C HIS A 12 16.39 -5.60 -19.31
N ARG A 13 15.60 -6.56 -18.82
CA ARG A 13 14.61 -7.25 -19.66
C ARG A 13 13.49 -6.32 -20.12
N LEU A 14 13.04 -5.41 -19.27
CA LEU A 14 12.06 -4.38 -19.60
C LEU A 14 12.58 -3.52 -20.75
N GLY A 15 13.83 -3.04 -20.66
CA GLY A 15 14.46 -2.26 -21.74
C GLY A 15 14.51 -3.02 -23.07
N GLN A 16 14.83 -4.32 -23.04
CA GLN A 16 14.78 -5.16 -24.24
C GLN A 16 13.39 -5.28 -24.85
N LEU A 17 12.34 -5.42 -24.02
CA LEU A 17 10.96 -5.52 -24.48
C LEU A 17 10.48 -4.21 -25.10
N GLN A 18 10.77 -3.09 -24.47
CA GLN A 18 10.43 -1.77 -24.99
C GLN A 18 11.13 -1.49 -26.33
N GLN A 19 12.40 -1.89 -26.47
CA GLN A 19 13.13 -1.83 -27.75
C GLN A 19 12.55 -2.77 -28.81
N ALA A 20 11.96 -3.91 -28.41
CA ALA A 20 11.30 -4.85 -29.30
C ALA A 20 9.85 -4.46 -29.67
N GLY A 21 9.40 -3.26 -29.27
CA GLY A 21 8.07 -2.72 -29.61
C GLY A 21 6.98 -2.95 -28.56
N GLN A 22 7.30 -3.57 -27.41
CA GLN A 22 6.37 -3.70 -26.28
C GLN A 22 6.42 -2.45 -25.39
N HIS A 23 5.83 -1.36 -25.87
CA HIS A 23 5.87 -0.06 -25.20
C HIS A 23 5.07 -0.01 -23.89
N ASN A 24 4.06 -0.87 -23.72
CA ASN A 24 3.25 -0.97 -22.51
C ASN A 24 3.90 -1.87 -21.44
N ALA A 25 5.08 -2.44 -21.71
CA ALA A 25 5.75 -3.26 -20.72
C ALA A 25 6.15 -2.40 -19.51
N GLN A 26 5.92 -2.92 -18.30
CA GLN A 26 6.22 -2.24 -17.04
C GLN A 26 6.57 -3.24 -15.93
N LEU A 27 7.33 -2.77 -14.94
CA LEU A 27 7.59 -3.53 -13.71
C LEU A 27 6.56 -3.14 -12.65
N TYR A 28 5.67 -4.07 -12.34
CA TYR A 28 4.64 -3.94 -11.32
C TYR A 28 5.17 -4.40 -9.96
N LEU A 29 4.87 -3.64 -8.91
CA LEU A 29 5.34 -3.86 -7.53
C LEU A 29 6.87 -3.87 -7.35
N ALA A 30 7.60 -3.21 -8.25
CA ALA A 30 9.06 -3.16 -8.18
C ALA A 30 9.59 -2.08 -7.21
N ASP A 31 8.77 -1.08 -6.90
CA ASP A 31 9.09 0.01 -5.97
C ASP A 31 8.73 -0.38 -4.54
N ASP A 32 9.63 -0.12 -3.60
CA ASP A 32 9.40 -0.38 -2.19
C ASP A 32 8.41 0.64 -1.58
N ASP A 33 8.18 1.76 -2.28
CA ASP A 33 7.18 2.78 -1.96
C ASP A 33 5.79 2.49 -2.60
N ASP A 34 5.61 1.33 -3.26
CA ASP A 34 4.27 0.92 -3.71
C ASP A 34 3.30 0.79 -2.52
N GLY A 35 1.98 0.93 -2.75
CA GLY A 35 1.01 1.00 -1.65
C GLY A 35 0.92 -0.29 -0.80
N VAL A 36 1.56 -1.40 -1.23
CA VAL A 36 1.73 -2.64 -0.45
C VAL A 36 3.12 -2.77 0.19
N GLY A 37 3.99 -1.78 -0.06
CA GLY A 37 5.41 -1.61 0.26
C GLY A 37 6.25 -2.85 0.14
N GLY A 38 6.34 -3.33 -1.10
CA GLY A 38 7.14 -4.47 -1.50
C GLY A 38 6.48 -5.78 -1.12
N ALA A 39 5.79 -6.41 -2.06
CA ALA A 39 5.19 -7.74 -1.86
C ALA A 39 6.23 -8.89 -1.69
N GLY A 40 7.51 -8.55 -1.48
CA GLY A 40 8.65 -9.48 -1.58
C GLY A 40 8.85 -10.06 -2.98
N ALA A 41 8.06 -9.60 -3.95
CA ALA A 41 8.05 -10.03 -5.33
C ALA A 41 7.52 -8.88 -6.20
N PHE A 42 8.02 -8.82 -7.43
CA PHE A 42 7.58 -7.90 -8.47
C PHE A 42 7.33 -8.68 -9.76
N PHE A 43 6.59 -8.10 -10.69
CA PHE A 43 6.20 -8.75 -11.93
C PHE A 43 6.53 -7.88 -13.14
N LEU A 44 6.99 -8.50 -14.22
CA LEU A 44 7.13 -7.84 -15.51
C LEU A 44 5.85 -8.05 -16.31
N LEU A 45 5.06 -7.00 -16.45
CA LEU A 45 3.84 -6.99 -17.24
C LEU A 45 4.16 -6.56 -18.67
N LEU A 46 3.41 -7.08 -19.64
CA LEU A 46 3.51 -6.69 -21.05
C LEU A 46 2.47 -5.65 -21.44
N ASP A 47 1.53 -5.37 -20.54
CA ASP A 47 0.43 -4.43 -20.71
C ASP A 47 0.02 -3.85 -19.36
N GLU A 48 -0.97 -2.98 -19.37
CA GLU A 48 -1.57 -2.39 -18.17
C GLU A 48 -2.07 -3.49 -17.18
N PRO A 49 -1.90 -3.28 -15.85
CA PRO A 49 -2.24 -4.28 -14.83
C PRO A 49 -3.70 -4.74 -14.90
N GLU A 50 -4.61 -3.86 -15.31
CA GLU A 50 -6.04 -4.11 -15.47
C GLU A 50 -6.33 -5.23 -16.48
N VAL A 51 -5.49 -5.39 -17.52
CA VAL A 51 -5.60 -6.49 -18.49
C VAL A 51 -5.43 -7.85 -17.80
N TYR A 52 -4.62 -7.88 -16.75
CA TYR A 52 -4.35 -9.06 -15.93
C TYR A 52 -5.25 -9.14 -14.68
N GLY A 53 -6.21 -8.24 -14.54
CA GLY A 53 -7.07 -8.15 -13.34
C GLY A 53 -6.33 -7.64 -12.10
N LEU A 54 -5.16 -7.03 -12.28
CA LEU A 54 -4.39 -6.43 -11.20
C LEU A 54 -4.82 -4.97 -11.00
N PRO A 55 -4.86 -4.48 -9.75
CA PRO A 55 -5.16 -3.08 -9.48
C PRO A 55 -3.98 -2.19 -9.92
N PRO A 56 -4.23 -1.02 -10.53
CA PRO A 56 -3.16 -0.09 -10.94
C PRO A 56 -2.37 0.46 -9.75
N ASP A 57 -3.06 0.73 -8.64
CA ASP A 57 -2.48 1.26 -7.40
C ASP A 57 -2.86 0.36 -6.21
N PRO A 58 -2.04 -0.66 -5.89
CA PRO A 58 -2.33 -1.60 -4.81
C PRO A 58 -2.01 -0.98 -3.44
N VAL A 59 -2.98 -0.94 -2.53
CA VAL A 59 -2.82 -0.42 -1.15
C VAL A 59 -2.98 -1.50 -0.08
N ASP A 60 -2.08 -1.53 0.92
CA ASP A 60 -2.22 -2.38 2.10
C ASP A 60 -2.89 -1.61 3.26
N THR A 61 -4.22 -1.71 3.32
CA THR A 61 -5.05 -1.09 4.37
C THR A 61 -4.71 -1.57 5.79
N ARG A 62 -3.92 -2.65 5.95
CA ARG A 62 -3.48 -3.08 7.28
C ARG A 62 -2.49 -2.09 7.91
N ARG A 63 -1.75 -1.34 7.08
CA ARG A 63 -0.82 -0.29 7.56
C ARG A 63 -1.55 0.83 8.30
N ASP A 64 -2.79 1.10 7.91
CA ASP A 64 -3.61 2.17 8.48
C ASP A 64 -4.21 1.80 9.85
N LEU A 65 -4.18 0.51 10.23
CA LEU A 65 -4.82 0.03 11.46
C LEU A 65 -4.32 0.75 12.71
N LYS A 66 -3.02 1.03 12.79
CA LYS A 66 -2.43 1.72 13.94
C LYS A 66 -3.04 3.11 14.13
N GLU A 67 -3.22 3.85 13.04
CA GLU A 67 -3.81 5.19 13.07
C GLU A 67 -5.30 5.13 13.42
N ILE A 68 -6.03 4.19 12.82
CA ILE A 68 -7.46 3.96 13.13
C ILE A 68 -7.65 3.64 14.62
N TRP A 69 -6.83 2.76 15.19
CA TRP A 69 -6.90 2.41 16.61
C TRP A 69 -6.55 3.60 17.52
N ALA A 70 -5.58 4.42 17.14
CA ALA A 70 -5.25 5.64 17.87
C ALA A 70 -6.44 6.61 17.88
N ALA A 71 -7.05 6.86 16.72
CA ALA A 71 -8.23 7.71 16.59
C ALA A 71 -9.42 7.18 17.39
N ALA A 72 -9.67 5.86 17.34
CA ALA A 72 -10.71 5.21 18.12
C ALA A 72 -10.49 5.37 19.64
N GLY A 73 -9.24 5.24 20.10
CA GLY A 73 -8.88 5.48 21.50
C GLY A 73 -9.15 6.91 21.96
N VAL A 74 -8.82 7.90 21.14
CA VAL A 74 -9.09 9.33 21.41
C VAL A 74 -10.60 9.58 21.49
N ALA A 75 -11.37 9.08 20.52
CA ALA A 75 -12.82 9.21 20.52
C ALA A 75 -13.46 8.56 21.75
N ALA A 76 -13.03 7.35 22.12
CA ALA A 76 -13.51 6.66 23.32
C ALA A 76 -13.19 7.44 24.60
N ALA A 77 -11.98 8.01 24.72
CA ALA A 77 -11.59 8.82 25.87
C ALA A 77 -12.43 10.10 25.97
N ALA A 78 -12.68 10.79 24.85
CA ALA A 78 -13.50 11.99 24.81
C ALA A 78 -14.94 11.69 25.25
N LEU A 79 -15.56 10.66 24.67
CA LEU A 79 -16.92 10.23 25.03
C LEU A 79 -17.00 9.80 26.50
N GLY A 80 -16.00 9.06 27.00
CA GLY A 80 -15.92 8.66 28.40
C GLY A 80 -15.80 9.86 29.34
N ALA A 81 -14.96 10.84 29.01
CA ALA A 81 -14.83 12.06 29.79
C ALA A 81 -16.12 12.89 29.80
N THR A 82 -16.79 13.02 28.65
CA THR A 82 -18.10 13.69 28.57
C THR A 82 -19.14 12.96 29.41
N LEU A 83 -19.22 11.63 29.34
CA LEU A 83 -20.15 10.85 30.13
C LEU A 83 -19.89 11.03 31.64
N LEU A 84 -18.64 10.93 32.09
CA LEU A 84 -18.27 11.15 33.48
C LEU A 84 -18.60 12.57 33.93
N ALA A 85 -18.33 13.58 33.10
CA ALA A 85 -18.67 14.96 33.40
C ALA A 85 -20.19 15.19 33.51
N THR A 86 -21.00 14.56 32.66
CA THR A 86 -22.46 14.67 32.76
C THR A 86 -23.01 13.97 34.01
N VAL A 87 -22.57 12.75 34.29
CA VAL A 87 -23.03 11.94 35.43
C VAL A 87 -22.61 12.54 36.76
N PHE A 88 -21.35 12.97 36.89
CA PHE A 88 -20.79 13.44 38.17
C PHE A 88 -20.74 14.97 38.31
N GLY A 89 -20.85 15.73 37.21
CA GLY A 89 -20.82 17.19 37.21
C GLY A 89 -22.19 17.88 37.25
N GLY A 90 -23.28 17.18 36.89
CA GLY A 90 -24.64 17.73 36.88
C GLY A 90 -25.36 17.76 38.23
N GLY A 91 -24.74 17.29 39.32
CA GLY A 91 -25.34 17.15 40.65
C GLY A 91 -25.22 18.37 41.58
N ARG A 92 -25.11 19.60 41.04
CA ARG A 92 -25.02 20.83 41.85
C ARG A 92 -26.15 21.80 41.52
#